data_AF-A0A9P7MYH7-F1
#
_entry.id   AF-A0A9P7MYH7-F1
#
_cell.length_a   1.000
_cell.length_b   1.000
_cell.length_c   1.000
_cell.angle_alpha   90.00
_cell.angle_beta   90.00
_cell.angle_gamma   90.00
#
_symmetry.space_group_name_H-M   'P 1'
#
loop_
_entity.id
_entity.type
_entity.pdbx_description
1 polymer ?
#
loop_
_entity_poly.entity_id
_entity_poly.type
_entity_poly.pdbx_seq_one_letter_code
_entity_poly.pdbx_strand_id
1 'polypeptide(L)'
;MAPGTRTAARGSEAPEPQVNNDQQVPPLATTAATATPASTATTPTDDEMAALRRRLAMAELQKKIAQANSERRAFEQENASNLAPKAQGSAAPGAPLTDPAETTDENLNPIVIKVQKLLVGVATDDINDVYTGKFEPWSLIRFHRSRTVKKKNYTTADYGPNPVVWASSFVNYMFVYGHLFHERHLTFDVLLAMNRFLEFMLNKSEAYQWKSCLEYAMRHHQSVKAECIHSPEAWLDHPRIRIYHDFNHFSALPPSQSTSQKRQRSNTNHACKNFNSAKGCTYRSYK
;
A
#
# COMPACT_ATOMS: atom_id res chain seq x y z
N MET A 1 20.91 -44.89 -26.66
CA MET A 1 20.45 -46.19 -26.12
C MET A 1 20.11 -45.99 -24.64
N ALA A 2 18.80 -46.05 -24.32
CA ALA A 2 18.14 -46.39 -23.05
C ALA A 2 18.48 -45.60 -21.75
N PRO A 3 17.68 -45.70 -20.65
CA PRO A 3 16.35 -45.07 -20.51
C PRO A 3 16.07 -44.49 -19.09
N GLY A 4 14.87 -43.92 -18.90
CA GLY A 4 14.20 -43.75 -17.59
C GLY A 4 14.10 -42.30 -17.09
N THR A 5 13.02 -41.80 -16.49
CA THR A 5 11.89 -42.47 -15.82
C THR A 5 10.71 -41.49 -15.71
N ARG A 6 9.48 -42.00 -15.92
CA ARG A 6 8.20 -41.32 -15.65
C ARG A 6 7.94 -41.24 -14.15
N THR A 7 7.28 -40.20 -13.65
CA THR A 7 6.24 -40.37 -12.62
C THR A 7 5.18 -39.26 -12.72
N ALA A 8 3.92 -39.70 -12.79
CA ALA A 8 2.72 -38.88 -12.80
C ALA A 8 2.22 -38.63 -11.36
N ALA A 9 1.59 -37.48 -11.11
CA ALA A 9 0.84 -37.23 -9.88
C ALA A 9 -0.57 -36.69 -10.20
N ARG A 10 -1.48 -37.66 -10.31
CA ARG A 10 -2.85 -37.73 -9.78
C ARG A 10 -3.41 -36.42 -9.18
N GLY A 11 -4.34 -35.80 -9.90
CA GLY A 11 -5.26 -34.80 -9.37
C GLY A 11 -6.34 -35.48 -8.52
N SER A 12 -6.66 -34.88 -7.38
CA SER A 12 -7.78 -35.23 -6.53
C SER A 12 -8.81 -34.11 -6.65
N GLU A 13 -9.90 -34.38 -7.37
CA GLU A 13 -11.14 -33.59 -7.33
C GLU A 13 -11.77 -33.73 -5.94
N ALA A 14 -12.04 -32.60 -5.30
CA ALA A 14 -12.90 -32.53 -4.12
C ALA A 14 -14.34 -32.24 -4.58
N PRO A 15 -15.36 -32.95 -4.05
CA PRO A 15 -16.75 -32.74 -4.46
C PRO A 15 -17.33 -31.46 -3.83
N GLU A 16 -18.06 -30.71 -4.66
CA GLU A 16 -18.89 -29.57 -4.27
C GLU A 16 -20.02 -30.00 -3.31
N PRO A 17 -20.30 -29.24 -2.25
CA PRO A 17 -21.50 -29.45 -1.45
C PRO A 17 -22.72 -28.83 -2.16
N GLN A 18 -23.65 -29.69 -2.60
CA GLN A 18 -25.00 -29.29 -2.99
C GLN A 18 -25.74 -28.72 -1.78
N VAL A 19 -26.11 -27.44 -1.84
CA VAL A 19 -27.03 -26.80 -0.90
C VAL A 19 -28.46 -27.11 -1.36
N ASN A 20 -29.08 -28.04 -0.65
CA ASN A 20 -30.49 -28.40 -0.84
C ASN A 20 -31.36 -27.35 -0.13
N ASN A 21 -32.13 -26.59 -0.90
CA ASN A 21 -32.98 -25.50 -0.40
C ASN A 21 -34.44 -25.93 -0.40
N ASP A 22 -34.79 -26.86 0.51
CA ASP A 22 -36.17 -27.18 0.85
C ASP A 22 -36.54 -26.46 2.14
N GLN A 23 -37.10 -25.24 2.00
CA GLN A 23 -37.80 -24.60 3.10
C GLN A 23 -39.28 -24.51 2.79
N GLN A 24 -39.93 -25.54 3.30
CA GLN A 24 -41.35 -25.81 3.36
C GLN A 24 -42.08 -24.66 4.08
N VAL A 25 -43.03 -24.04 3.38
CA VAL A 25 -43.97 -23.06 3.93
C VAL A 25 -45.00 -23.79 4.78
N PRO A 26 -45.23 -23.43 6.07
CA PRO A 26 -46.39 -23.89 6.80
C PRO A 26 -47.63 -23.02 6.48
N PRO A 27 -48.82 -23.62 6.35
CA PRO A 27 -50.04 -22.89 6.04
C PRO A 27 -50.63 -22.15 7.24
N LEU A 28 -51.28 -21.03 6.92
CA LEU A 28 -52.18 -20.25 7.76
C LEU A 28 -53.23 -21.14 8.44
N ALA A 29 -53.32 -21.05 9.76
CA ALA A 29 -54.50 -21.44 10.52
C ALA A 29 -55.03 -20.21 11.27
N THR A 30 -56.12 -19.66 10.75
CA THR A 30 -56.98 -18.69 11.44
C THR A 30 -58.05 -19.48 12.19
N THR A 31 -58.15 -19.34 13.51
CA THR A 31 -59.43 -19.31 14.23
C THR A 31 -59.25 -18.81 15.66
N ALA A 32 -60.23 -18.01 16.07
CA ALA A 32 -60.28 -17.22 17.28
C ALA A 32 -60.48 -18.04 18.55
N ALA A 33 -59.88 -17.59 19.66
CA ALA A 33 -60.45 -17.75 20.99
C ALA A 33 -59.92 -16.66 21.94
N THR A 34 -60.88 -15.88 22.42
CA THR A 34 -60.82 -14.90 23.50
C THR A 34 -60.29 -15.50 24.79
N ALA A 35 -59.19 -14.97 25.32
CA ALA A 35 -58.90 -14.95 26.76
C ALA A 35 -57.81 -13.92 27.04
N THR A 36 -58.15 -12.87 27.78
CA THR A 36 -57.21 -11.89 28.34
C THR A 36 -56.49 -12.52 29.54
N PRO A 37 -55.16 -12.73 29.53
CA PRO A 37 -54.43 -12.98 30.76
C PRO A 37 -53.83 -11.67 31.27
N ALA A 38 -53.97 -11.46 32.57
CA ALA A 38 -53.34 -10.37 33.30
C ALA A 38 -51.84 -10.28 32.96
N SER A 39 -51.39 -9.08 32.62
CA SER A 39 -49.97 -8.75 32.44
C SER A 39 -49.24 -8.84 33.78
N THR A 40 -48.67 -9.99 34.07
CA THR A 40 -47.50 -10.08 34.96
C THR A 40 -46.30 -9.54 34.19
N ALA A 41 -45.80 -8.37 34.62
CA ALA A 41 -44.55 -7.80 34.13
C ALA A 41 -43.38 -8.69 34.58
N THR A 42 -43.03 -9.68 33.75
CA THR A 42 -41.81 -10.45 33.90
C THR A 42 -40.64 -9.54 33.56
N THR A 43 -39.77 -9.29 34.54
CA THR A 43 -38.47 -8.67 34.31
C THR A 43 -37.70 -9.46 33.25
N PRO A 44 -37.15 -8.80 32.22
CA PRO A 44 -36.42 -9.49 31.15
C PRO A 44 -35.27 -10.28 31.77
N THR A 45 -35.13 -11.52 31.33
CA THR A 45 -34.06 -12.41 31.79
C THR A 45 -32.71 -11.92 31.28
N ASP A 46 -31.63 -12.19 32.02
CA ASP A 46 -30.28 -11.73 31.65
C ASP A 46 -29.86 -12.18 30.24
N ASP A 47 -30.34 -13.34 29.79
CA ASP A 47 -30.12 -13.86 28.44
C ASP A 47 -30.81 -13.02 27.35
N GLU A 48 -32.01 -12.51 27.62
CA GLU A 48 -32.73 -11.61 26.70
C GLU A 48 -32.01 -10.27 26.58
N MET A 49 -31.52 -9.74 27.70
CA MET A 49 -30.70 -8.52 27.73
C MET A 49 -29.39 -8.69 26.96
N ALA A 50 -28.72 -9.83 27.10
CA ALA A 50 -27.50 -10.14 26.35
C ALA A 50 -27.76 -10.27 24.84
N ALA A 51 -28.85 -10.92 24.44
CA ALA A 51 -29.25 -11.03 23.04
C ALA A 51 -29.58 -9.66 22.42
N LEU A 52 -30.25 -8.79 23.16
CA LEU A 52 -30.61 -7.44 22.72
C LEU A 52 -29.37 -6.56 22.50
N ARG A 53 -28.38 -6.65 23.41
CA ARG A 53 -27.09 -5.96 23.26
C ARG A 53 -26.32 -6.42 22.02
N ARG A 54 -26.29 -7.73 21.72
CA ARG A 54 -25.65 -8.25 20.50
C ARG A 54 -26.36 -7.73 19.24
N ARG A 55 -27.69 -7.69 19.23
CA ARG A 55 -28.47 -7.13 18.12
C ARG A 55 -28.16 -5.65 17.89
N LEU A 56 -28.10 -4.86 18.97
CA LEU A 56 -27.73 -3.44 18.88
C LEU A 56 -26.33 -3.24 18.31
N ALA A 57 -25.34 -4.03 18.78
CA ALA A 57 -23.98 -3.97 18.27
C ALA A 57 -23.89 -4.32 16.77
N MET A 58 -24.61 -5.34 16.31
CA MET A 58 -24.66 -5.70 14.88
C MET A 58 -25.33 -4.62 14.04
N ALA A 59 -26.43 -4.04 14.53
CA ALA A 59 -27.13 -2.95 13.83
C ALA A 59 -26.24 -1.69 13.71
N GLU A 60 -25.50 -1.35 14.76
CA GLU A 60 -24.56 -0.23 14.73
C GLU A 60 -23.40 -0.47 13.74
N LEU A 61 -22.87 -1.70 13.70
CA LEU A 61 -21.83 -2.08 12.73
C LEU A 61 -22.35 -2.01 11.29
N GLN A 62 -23.57 -2.51 11.03
CA GLN A 62 -24.20 -2.40 9.71
C GLN A 62 -24.41 -0.96 9.28
N LYS A 63 -24.82 -0.07 10.21
CA LYS A 63 -24.95 1.35 9.95
C LYS A 63 -23.60 1.98 9.55
N LYS A 64 -22.51 1.63 10.25
CA LYS A 64 -21.16 2.11 9.92
C LYS A 64 -20.70 1.63 8.54
N ILE A 65 -20.96 0.37 8.19
CA ILE A 65 -20.65 -0.19 6.86
C ILE A 65 -21.45 0.55 5.77
N ALA A 66 -22.75 0.78 5.99
CA ALA A 66 -23.59 1.50 5.04
C ALA A 66 -23.11 2.95 4.82
N GLN A 67 -22.73 3.63 5.91
CA GLN A 67 -22.19 4.99 5.85
C GLN A 67 -20.87 5.04 5.07
N ALA A 68 -19.89 4.20 5.41
CA ALA A 68 -18.61 4.14 4.71
C ALA A 68 -18.78 3.84 3.21
N ASN A 69 -19.70 2.96 2.85
CA ASN A 69 -20.02 2.68 1.45
C ASN A 69 -20.68 3.86 0.73
N SER A 70 -21.52 4.64 1.42
CA SER A 70 -22.14 5.83 0.84
C SER A 70 -21.12 6.95 0.61
N GLU A 71 -20.19 7.16 1.54
CA GLU A 71 -19.11 8.13 1.43
C GLU A 71 -18.16 7.74 0.28
N ARG A 72 -17.83 6.45 0.14
CA ARG A 72 -17.06 5.94 -0.99
C ARG A 72 -17.75 6.19 -2.33
N ARG A 73 -19.06 5.94 -2.45
CA ARG A 73 -19.80 6.20 -3.71
C ARG A 73 -19.88 7.69 -4.04
N ALA A 74 -20.12 8.54 -3.04
CA ALA A 74 -20.12 9.99 -3.24
C ALA A 74 -18.77 10.47 -3.78
N PHE A 75 -17.67 9.95 -3.23
CA PHE A 75 -16.32 10.22 -3.71
C PHE A 75 -16.09 9.75 -5.15
N GLU A 76 -16.49 8.51 -5.48
CA GLU A 76 -16.37 7.98 -6.85
C GLU A 76 -17.19 8.81 -7.85
N GLN A 77 -18.37 9.29 -7.45
CA GLN A 77 -19.24 10.10 -8.30
C GLN A 77 -18.68 11.52 -8.51
N GLU A 78 -18.13 12.15 -7.48
CA GLU A 78 -17.44 13.45 -7.59
C GLU A 78 -16.23 13.35 -8.53
N ASN A 79 -15.46 12.27 -8.41
CA ASN A 79 -14.29 12.05 -9.26
C ASN A 79 -14.68 11.72 -10.72
N ALA A 80 -15.76 10.96 -10.93
CA ALA A 80 -16.30 10.69 -12.26
C ALA A 80 -16.88 11.95 -12.93
N SER A 81 -17.51 12.84 -12.17
CA SER A 81 -18.10 14.08 -12.72
C SER A 81 -17.05 15.06 -13.23
N ASN A 82 -15.86 15.05 -12.62
CA ASN A 82 -14.71 15.84 -13.07
C ASN A 82 -14.03 15.28 -14.34
N LEU A 83 -14.39 14.06 -14.77
CA LEU A 83 -13.84 13.40 -15.96
C LEU A 83 -14.81 13.37 -17.15
N ALA A 84 -15.99 13.98 -17.04
CA ALA A 84 -16.93 14.08 -18.15
C ALA A 84 -16.29 14.89 -19.32
N PRO A 85 -16.12 14.29 -20.52
CA PRO A 85 -15.59 15.02 -21.66
C PRO A 85 -16.56 16.14 -22.03
N LYS A 86 -16.11 17.40 -21.98
CA LYS A 86 -16.78 18.47 -22.73
C LYS A 86 -16.73 18.04 -24.19
N ALA A 87 -17.88 17.70 -24.75
CA ALA A 87 -18.03 17.37 -26.16
C ALA A 87 -17.57 18.57 -27.01
N GLN A 88 -16.31 18.57 -27.41
CA GLN A 88 -15.77 19.50 -28.39
C GLN A 88 -16.15 19.01 -29.77
N GLY A 89 -16.84 19.89 -30.51
CA GLY A 89 -17.46 19.62 -31.78
C GLY A 89 -16.51 19.11 -32.85
N SER A 90 -17.05 18.14 -33.61
CA SER A 90 -16.80 17.86 -35.03
C SER A 90 -15.66 18.63 -35.70
N ALA A 91 -14.47 18.00 -35.79
CA ALA A 91 -13.42 18.41 -36.72
C ALA A 91 -13.47 17.54 -38.00
N ALA A 92 -13.37 18.22 -39.14
CA ALA A 92 -13.46 17.67 -40.49
C ALA A 92 -12.24 16.79 -40.86
N PRO A 93 -12.41 15.82 -41.79
CA PRO A 93 -11.35 14.91 -42.19
C PRO A 93 -10.46 15.56 -43.26
N GLY A 94 -9.20 15.86 -42.91
CA GLY A 94 -8.19 16.25 -43.89
C GLY A 94 -7.12 17.19 -43.33
N ALA A 95 -6.27 16.72 -42.43
CA ALA A 95 -5.03 17.41 -42.08
C ALA A 95 -3.87 16.42 -41.90
N PRO A 96 -2.62 16.82 -42.23
CA PRO A 96 -1.49 15.91 -42.36
C PRO A 96 -0.94 15.46 -41.00
N LEU A 97 -0.40 14.23 -40.97
CA LEU A 97 0.33 13.65 -39.83
C LEU A 97 1.40 14.63 -39.33
N THR A 98 1.13 15.23 -38.18
CA THR A 98 2.09 15.97 -37.35
C THR A 98 2.39 15.12 -36.12
N ASP A 99 3.65 15.16 -35.69
CA ASP A 99 4.23 14.33 -34.62
C ASP A 99 3.36 14.23 -33.34
N PRO A 100 3.21 13.04 -32.73
CA PRO A 100 2.40 12.84 -31.54
C PRO A 100 3.09 13.30 -30.23
N ALA A 101 3.99 14.29 -30.30
CA ALA A 101 4.76 14.74 -29.14
C ALA A 101 4.16 15.97 -28.42
N GLU A 102 3.09 16.56 -28.95
CA GLU A 102 2.55 17.85 -28.47
C GLU A 102 1.04 17.84 -28.23
N THR A 103 0.47 16.67 -27.92
CA THR A 103 -0.94 16.58 -27.55
C THR A 103 -1.14 16.81 -26.05
N THR A 104 -1.79 17.94 -25.76
CA THR A 104 -2.79 18.12 -24.68
C THR A 104 -2.31 18.58 -23.29
N ASP A 105 -1.51 19.64 -23.23
CA ASP A 105 -1.29 20.38 -21.96
C ASP A 105 -2.52 21.24 -21.53
N GLU A 106 -3.50 21.43 -22.41
CA GLU A 106 -4.55 22.46 -22.23
C GLU A 106 -5.66 22.13 -21.22
N ASN A 107 -5.67 20.95 -20.60
CA ASN A 107 -6.75 20.59 -19.65
C ASN A 107 -6.27 19.87 -18.38
N LEU A 108 -5.01 20.06 -18.01
CA LEU A 108 -4.50 19.54 -16.74
C LEU A 108 -4.96 20.42 -15.57
N ASN A 109 -5.29 19.77 -14.45
CA ASN A 109 -5.69 20.49 -13.25
C ASN A 109 -4.55 21.44 -12.80
N PRO A 110 -4.82 22.73 -12.50
CA PRO A 110 -3.79 23.67 -12.05
C PRO A 110 -2.95 23.18 -10.86
N ILE A 111 -3.52 22.35 -9.98
CA ILE A 111 -2.78 21.77 -8.86
C ILE A 111 -1.68 20.82 -9.32
N VAL A 112 -1.94 20.01 -10.36
CA VAL A 112 -0.96 19.06 -10.93
C VAL A 112 0.21 19.83 -11.55
N ILE A 113 -0.09 20.89 -12.30
CA ILE A 113 0.92 21.77 -12.90
C ILE A 113 1.78 22.43 -11.81
N LYS A 114 1.15 22.89 -10.72
CA LYS A 114 1.87 23.48 -9.58
C LYS A 114 2.83 22.49 -8.93
N VAL A 115 2.39 21.25 -8.69
CA VAL A 115 3.22 20.20 -8.08
C VAL A 115 4.37 19.79 -9.00
N GLN A 116 4.11 19.68 -10.31
CA GLN A 116 5.14 19.37 -11.31
C GLN A 116 6.30 20.37 -11.28
N LYS A 117 6.01 21.67 -11.14
CA LYS A 117 7.04 22.71 -11.03
C LYS A 117 7.91 22.56 -9.79
N LEU A 118 7.42 21.92 -8.73
CA LEU A 118 8.18 21.67 -7.49
C LEU A 118 9.04 20.41 -7.56
N LEU A 119 8.71 19.46 -8.43
CA LEU A 119 9.40 18.19 -8.58
C LEU A 119 10.03 18.03 -9.97
N VAL A 120 11.22 18.61 -10.13
CA VAL A 120 12.01 18.44 -11.36
C VAL A 120 12.32 16.96 -11.59
N GLY A 121 11.96 16.46 -12.78
CA GLY A 121 12.25 15.11 -13.24
C GLY A 121 11.11 14.10 -13.12
N VAL A 122 9.96 14.49 -12.54
CA VAL A 122 8.73 13.66 -12.54
C VAL A 122 7.82 14.13 -13.67
N ALA A 123 7.31 13.20 -14.49
CA ALA A 123 6.43 13.58 -15.60
C ALA A 123 5.07 14.05 -15.09
N THR A 124 4.46 15.02 -15.79
CA THR A 124 3.16 15.57 -15.42
C THR A 124 2.07 14.49 -15.42
N ASP A 125 2.11 13.57 -16.38
CA ASP A 125 1.20 12.42 -16.47
C ASP A 125 1.26 11.52 -15.24
N ASP A 126 2.45 11.31 -14.66
CA ASP A 126 2.62 10.47 -13.48
C ASP A 126 1.98 11.12 -12.23
N ILE A 127 2.06 12.45 -12.13
CA ILE A 127 1.41 13.23 -11.07
C ILE A 127 -0.11 13.21 -11.28
N ASN A 128 -0.57 13.33 -12.52
CA ASN A 128 -1.98 13.24 -12.87
C ASN A 128 -2.56 11.84 -12.61
N ASP A 129 -1.79 10.78 -12.82
CA ASP A 129 -2.16 9.41 -12.46
C ASP A 129 -2.42 9.28 -10.95
N VAL A 130 -1.62 9.96 -10.12
CA VAL A 130 -1.85 9.99 -8.65
C VAL A 130 -3.11 10.77 -8.32
N TYR A 131 -3.28 11.95 -8.93
CA TYR A 131 -4.45 12.80 -8.72
C TYR A 131 -5.76 12.08 -9.10
N THR A 132 -5.77 11.38 -10.23
CA THR A 132 -6.95 10.67 -10.76
C THR A 132 -7.14 9.27 -10.19
N GLY A 133 -6.23 8.79 -9.33
CA GLY A 133 -6.27 7.43 -8.76
C GLY A 133 -5.90 6.30 -9.73
N LYS A 134 -5.44 6.63 -10.94
CA LYS A 134 -4.97 5.66 -11.95
C LYS A 134 -3.55 5.15 -11.70
N PHE A 135 -2.83 5.75 -10.75
CA PHE A 135 -1.46 5.38 -10.40
C PHE A 135 -1.34 3.91 -9.99
N GLU A 136 -0.43 3.19 -10.65
CA GLU A 136 -0.10 1.80 -10.33
C GLU A 136 1.14 1.71 -9.45
N PRO A 137 1.17 0.88 -8.38
CA PRO A 137 2.32 0.83 -7.46
C PRO A 137 3.67 0.54 -8.12
N TRP A 138 3.71 -0.32 -9.15
CA TRP A 138 4.95 -0.61 -9.87
C TRP A 138 5.49 0.59 -10.64
N SER A 139 4.62 1.53 -11.01
CA SER A 139 4.98 2.80 -11.67
C SER A 139 5.66 3.80 -10.75
N LEU A 140 5.82 3.48 -9.45
CA LEU A 140 6.49 4.31 -8.47
C LEU A 140 7.90 4.71 -8.90
N ILE A 141 8.65 3.81 -9.56
CA ILE A 141 10.00 4.09 -10.07
C ILE A 141 10.09 5.32 -10.98
N ARG A 142 8.99 5.73 -11.64
CA ARG A 142 8.92 6.94 -12.47
C ARG A 142 9.11 8.22 -11.64
N PHE A 143 8.91 8.15 -10.32
CA PHE A 143 9.15 9.25 -9.39
C PHE A 143 10.64 9.39 -9.00
N HIS A 144 11.53 8.52 -9.49
CA HIS A 144 12.96 8.64 -9.25
C HIS A 144 13.60 9.67 -10.21
N ARG A 145 14.23 10.72 -9.66
CA ARG A 145 14.80 11.85 -10.43
C ARG A 145 15.73 11.45 -11.58
N SER A 146 16.47 10.35 -11.44
CA SER A 146 17.46 9.91 -12.43
C SER A 146 16.95 8.87 -13.42
N ARG A 147 15.68 8.45 -13.35
CA ARG A 147 15.16 7.35 -14.16
C ARG A 147 14.01 7.82 -15.05
N THR A 148 14.37 8.34 -16.21
CA THR A 148 13.42 8.62 -17.30
C THR A 148 13.15 7.33 -18.09
N VAL A 149 12.46 6.38 -17.47
CA VAL A 149 12.13 5.11 -18.14
C VAL A 149 10.72 5.23 -18.73
N LYS A 150 10.59 5.13 -20.05
CA LYS A 150 9.30 5.04 -20.76
C LYS A 150 8.92 3.57 -20.93
N LYS A 151 8.65 2.86 -19.83
CA LYS A 151 8.22 1.46 -19.85
C LYS A 151 6.81 1.34 -19.27
N LYS A 152 5.99 0.48 -19.87
CA LYS A 152 4.61 0.24 -19.44
C LYS A 152 4.53 -0.66 -18.20
N ASN A 153 5.40 -1.67 -18.13
CA ASN A 153 5.38 -2.68 -17.07
C ASN A 153 6.73 -2.71 -16.35
N TYR A 154 6.74 -2.39 -15.06
CA TYR A 154 7.93 -2.47 -14.22
C TYR A 154 7.94 -3.76 -13.40
N THR A 155 9.14 -4.28 -13.15
CA THR A 155 9.37 -5.48 -12.33
C THR A 155 10.38 -5.19 -11.23
N THR A 156 10.60 -6.16 -10.35
CA THR A 156 11.62 -6.07 -9.29
C THR A 156 13.02 -5.75 -9.82
N ALA A 157 13.36 -6.27 -11.00
CA ALA A 157 14.66 -6.04 -11.63
C ALA A 157 14.89 -4.56 -11.98
N ASP A 158 13.83 -3.82 -12.34
CA ASP A 158 13.94 -2.42 -12.73
C ASP A 158 14.37 -1.55 -11.52
N TYR A 159 14.02 -1.92 -10.28
CA TYR A 159 14.43 -1.19 -9.07
C TYR A 159 15.89 -1.46 -8.66
N GLY A 160 16.52 -2.49 -9.22
CA GLY A 160 17.88 -2.89 -8.87
C GLY A 160 17.98 -3.55 -7.49
N PRO A 161 19.21 -3.84 -7.03
CA PRO A 161 19.45 -4.64 -5.82
C PRO A 161 19.33 -3.83 -4.51
N ASN A 162 19.17 -2.51 -4.59
CA ASN A 162 19.28 -1.61 -3.44
C ASN A 162 17.93 -0.92 -3.15
N PRO A 163 17.47 -0.87 -1.88
CA PRO A 163 16.24 -0.18 -1.48
C PRO A 163 16.18 1.32 -1.82
N VAL A 164 17.33 1.98 -2.02
CA VAL A 164 17.42 3.44 -2.22
C VAL A 164 16.56 3.92 -3.40
N VAL A 165 16.51 3.18 -4.51
CA VAL A 165 15.70 3.58 -5.67
C VAL A 165 14.22 3.60 -5.30
N TRP A 166 13.73 2.57 -4.62
CA TRP A 166 12.35 2.51 -4.18
C TRP A 166 12.05 3.57 -3.12
N ALA A 167 12.90 3.72 -2.10
CA ALA A 167 12.71 4.67 -1.01
C ALA A 167 12.66 6.12 -1.53
N SER A 168 13.61 6.50 -2.39
CA SER A 168 13.63 7.83 -3.03
C SER A 168 12.37 8.08 -3.87
N SER A 169 11.93 7.08 -4.63
CA SER A 169 10.69 7.16 -5.41
C SER A 169 9.46 7.29 -4.52
N PHE A 170 9.41 6.54 -3.42
CA PHE A 170 8.31 6.55 -2.46
C PHE A 170 8.19 7.89 -1.72
N VAL A 171 9.32 8.50 -1.34
CA VAL A 171 9.34 9.84 -0.74
C VAL A 171 8.82 10.90 -1.71
N ASN A 172 9.20 10.84 -2.99
CA ASN A 172 8.67 11.76 -3.99
C ASN A 172 7.18 11.55 -4.24
N TYR A 173 6.70 10.29 -4.20
CA TYR A 173 5.27 9.98 -4.23
C TYR A 173 4.52 10.53 -3.02
N MET A 174 5.05 10.40 -1.80
CA MET A 174 4.50 11.02 -0.59
C MET A 174 4.44 12.55 -0.73
N PHE A 175 5.48 13.18 -1.29
CA PHE A 175 5.49 14.61 -1.54
C PHE A 175 4.36 15.02 -2.49
N VAL A 176 4.22 14.31 -3.61
CA VAL A 176 3.13 14.56 -4.58
C VAL A 176 1.77 14.40 -3.92
N TYR A 177 1.57 13.29 -3.21
CA TYR A 177 0.33 13.01 -2.49
C TYR A 177 -0.01 14.15 -1.52
N GLY A 178 0.96 14.54 -0.68
CA GLY A 178 0.79 15.59 0.31
C GLY A 178 0.36 16.92 -0.31
N HIS A 179 0.90 17.28 -1.48
CA HIS A 179 0.51 18.52 -2.16
C HIS A 179 -0.81 18.41 -2.91
N LEU A 180 -1.13 17.26 -3.52
CA LEU A 180 -2.38 17.10 -4.24
C LEU A 180 -3.60 17.08 -3.31
N PHE A 181 -3.41 16.62 -2.06
CA PHE A 181 -4.51 16.40 -1.12
C PHE A 181 -4.39 17.22 0.17
N HIS A 182 -3.53 18.26 0.23
CA HIS A 182 -3.25 19.00 1.48
C HIS A 182 -4.48 19.61 2.18
N GLU A 183 -5.56 19.91 1.43
CA GLU A 183 -6.77 20.52 1.99
C GLU A 183 -7.66 19.53 2.74
N ARG A 184 -7.37 18.22 2.67
CA ARG A 184 -8.12 17.21 3.42
C ARG A 184 -7.59 17.12 4.84
N HIS A 185 -8.52 17.16 5.80
CA HIS A 185 -8.20 17.12 7.24
C HIS A 185 -7.35 15.93 7.68
N LEU A 186 -7.33 14.82 6.93
CA LEU A 186 -6.59 13.60 7.26
C LEU A 186 -5.23 13.47 6.55
N THR A 187 -4.84 14.43 5.71
CA THR A 187 -3.63 14.28 4.87
C THR A 187 -2.36 14.16 5.71
N PHE A 188 -2.29 14.86 6.84
CA PHE A 188 -1.16 14.74 7.76
C PHE A 188 -1.03 13.31 8.33
N ASP A 189 -2.14 12.72 8.77
CA ASP A 189 -2.16 11.36 9.33
C ASP A 189 -1.79 10.32 8.27
N VAL A 190 -2.26 10.49 7.03
CA VAL A 190 -1.88 9.61 5.92
C VAL A 190 -0.38 9.72 5.63
N LEU A 191 0.17 10.94 5.53
CA LEU A 191 1.61 11.12 5.29
C LEU A 191 2.46 10.52 6.42
N LEU A 192 2.01 10.65 7.67
CA LEU A 192 2.66 10.03 8.82
C LEU A 192 2.61 8.49 8.71
N ALA A 193 1.46 7.92 8.36
CA ALA A 193 1.30 6.48 8.16
C ALA A 193 2.18 5.95 7.00
N MET A 194 2.23 6.66 5.87
CA MET A 194 3.14 6.34 4.76
C MET A 194 4.60 6.39 5.20
N ASN A 195 5.00 7.36 6.03
CA ASN A 195 6.35 7.43 6.56
C ASN A 195 6.69 6.25 7.48
N ARG A 196 5.74 5.80 8.31
CA ARG A 196 5.91 4.59 9.13
C ARG A 196 6.04 3.33 8.28
N PHE A 197 5.30 3.26 7.18
CA PHE A 197 5.46 2.17 6.22
C PHE A 197 6.83 2.20 5.54
N LEU A 198 7.34 3.37 5.17
CA LEU A 198 8.71 3.52 4.65
C LEU A 198 9.76 3.03 5.66
N GLU A 199 9.66 3.47 6.92
CA GLU A 199 10.53 3.02 8.02
C GLU A 199 10.47 1.49 8.20
N PHE A 200 9.26 0.92 8.21
CA PHE A 200 9.05 -0.53 8.28
C PHE A 200 9.80 -1.25 7.15
N MET A 201 9.67 -0.77 5.91
CA MET A 201 10.32 -1.39 4.76
C MET A 201 11.84 -1.31 4.80
N LEU A 202 12.39 -0.17 5.24
CA LEU A 202 13.83 0.01 5.41
C LEU A 202 14.37 -0.94 6.49
N ASN A 203 13.71 -1.02 7.65
CA ASN A 203 14.08 -1.94 8.72
C ASN A 203 14.03 -3.42 8.25
N LYS A 204 13.04 -3.80 7.44
CA LYS A 204 12.99 -5.15 6.86
C LYS A 204 14.12 -5.40 5.87
N SER A 205 14.53 -4.41 5.10
CA SER A 205 15.62 -4.55 4.13
C SER A 205 16.99 -4.84 4.77
N GLU A 206 17.16 -4.58 6.07
CA GLU A 206 18.37 -4.93 6.82
C GLU A 206 18.47 -6.43 7.13
N ALA A 207 17.34 -7.12 7.22
CA ALA A 207 17.26 -8.52 7.65
C ALA A 207 16.84 -9.49 6.54
N TYR A 208 16.23 -8.99 5.46
CA TYR A 208 15.63 -9.80 4.40
C TYR A 208 16.09 -9.36 3.01
N GLN A 209 16.06 -10.30 2.06
CA GLN A 209 16.41 -10.06 0.67
C GLN A 209 15.53 -8.95 0.08
N TRP A 210 16.18 -7.97 -0.56
CA TRP A 210 15.50 -6.81 -1.10
C TRP A 210 14.36 -7.15 -2.07
N LYS A 211 14.51 -8.22 -2.87
CA LYS A 211 13.44 -8.67 -3.78
C LYS A 211 12.14 -8.98 -3.03
N SER A 212 12.20 -9.73 -1.93
CA SER A 212 11.03 -10.07 -1.11
C SER A 212 10.44 -8.84 -0.43
N CYS A 213 11.30 -7.94 0.08
CA CYS A 213 10.87 -6.65 0.62
C CYS A 213 10.09 -5.83 -0.41
N LEU A 214 10.64 -5.69 -1.63
CA LEU A 214 10.00 -4.93 -2.69
C LEU A 214 8.67 -5.55 -3.13
N GLU A 215 8.60 -6.87 -3.27
CA GLU A 215 7.35 -7.57 -3.60
C GLU A 215 6.26 -7.39 -2.53
N TYR A 216 6.64 -7.41 -1.25
CA TYR A 216 5.74 -7.07 -0.16
C TYR A 216 5.27 -5.62 -0.27
N ALA A 217 6.19 -4.67 -0.48
CA ALA A 217 5.85 -3.26 -0.55
C ALA A 217 4.86 -2.94 -1.67
N MET A 218 5.06 -3.55 -2.84
CA MET A 218 4.16 -3.38 -3.99
C MET A 218 2.78 -3.97 -3.72
N ARG A 219 2.68 -5.18 -3.14
CA ARG A 219 1.39 -5.78 -2.76
C ARG A 219 0.67 -5.00 -1.66
N HIS A 220 1.41 -4.48 -0.68
CA HIS A 220 0.84 -3.63 0.37
C HIS A 220 0.23 -2.37 -0.24
N HIS A 221 0.99 -1.66 -1.08
CA HIS A 221 0.49 -0.46 -1.76
C HIS A 221 -0.72 -0.76 -2.66
N GLN A 222 -0.72 -1.90 -3.38
CA GLN A 222 -1.91 -2.35 -4.14
C GLN A 222 -3.14 -2.56 -3.22
N SER A 223 -2.95 -3.17 -2.06
CA SER A 223 -4.00 -3.38 -1.06
C SER A 223 -4.56 -2.05 -0.55
N VAL A 224 -3.68 -1.11 -0.19
CA VAL A 224 -4.07 0.22 0.30
C VAL A 224 -4.84 0.98 -0.78
N LYS A 225 -4.38 0.94 -2.03
CA LYS A 225 -5.09 1.53 -3.17
C LYS A 225 -6.48 0.93 -3.36
N ALA A 226 -6.61 -0.40 -3.23
CA ALA A 226 -7.87 -1.11 -3.43
C ALA A 226 -8.90 -0.83 -2.32
N GLU A 227 -8.43 -0.56 -1.10
CA GLU A 227 -9.27 -0.20 0.05
C GLU A 227 -9.58 1.30 0.06
N CYS A 228 -8.59 2.12 0.43
CA CYS A 228 -8.66 3.58 0.41
C CYS A 228 -7.27 4.16 0.61
N ILE A 229 -6.73 4.81 -0.42
CA ILE A 229 -5.39 5.44 -0.36
C ILE A 229 -5.32 6.63 0.61
N HIS A 230 -6.49 7.10 1.07
CA HIS A 230 -6.64 8.18 2.05
C HIS A 230 -6.89 7.69 3.48
N SER A 231 -6.87 6.37 3.74
CA SER A 231 -6.98 5.82 5.10
C SER A 231 -5.58 5.64 5.71
N PRO A 232 -5.25 6.34 6.80
CA PRO A 232 -4.02 6.06 7.56
C PRO A 232 -3.97 4.62 8.08
N GLU A 233 -5.11 4.04 8.46
CA GLU A 233 -5.22 2.69 8.99
C GLU A 233 -4.81 1.65 7.94
N ALA A 234 -5.25 1.81 6.69
CA ALA A 234 -4.86 0.92 5.60
C ALA A 234 -3.34 0.90 5.38
N TRP A 235 -2.67 2.05 5.51
CA TRP A 235 -1.21 2.13 5.41
C TRP A 235 -0.48 1.42 6.54
N LEU A 236 -1.04 1.44 7.76
CA LEU A 236 -0.48 0.83 8.95
C LEU A 236 -0.85 -0.64 9.14
N ASP A 237 -1.91 -1.12 8.47
CA ASP A 237 -2.32 -2.52 8.57
C ASP A 237 -1.34 -3.42 7.85
N HIS A 238 -0.56 -4.17 8.62
CA HIS A 238 0.36 -5.17 8.10
C HIS A 238 -0.10 -6.56 8.56
N PRO A 239 -1.02 -7.22 7.82
CA PRO A 239 -1.53 -8.52 8.20
C PRO A 239 -0.40 -9.51 8.44
N ARG A 240 -0.36 -10.10 9.64
CA ARG A 240 0.71 -11.03 10.07
C ARG A 240 0.95 -12.14 9.05
N ILE A 241 -0.12 -12.66 8.45
CA ILE A 241 -0.05 -13.70 7.42
C ILE A 241 0.80 -13.25 6.23
N ARG A 242 0.62 -12.01 5.74
CA ARG A 242 1.42 -11.45 4.64
C ARG A 242 2.88 -11.24 5.06
N ILE A 243 3.11 -10.71 6.26
CA ILE A 243 4.46 -10.55 6.81
C ILE A 243 5.19 -11.90 6.85
N TYR A 244 4.56 -12.95 7.39
CA TYR A 244 5.19 -14.27 7.49
C TYR A 244 5.41 -14.95 6.14
N HIS A 245 4.52 -14.71 5.18
CA HIS A 245 4.70 -15.21 3.83
C HIS A 245 5.97 -14.63 3.19
N ASP A 246 6.17 -13.31 3.29
CA ASP A 246 7.22 -12.60 2.56
C ASP A 246 8.54 -12.46 3.31
N PHE A 247 8.48 -12.46 4.64
CA PHE A 247 9.62 -12.31 5.54
C PHE A 247 9.86 -13.60 6.32
N ASN A 248 10.12 -14.68 5.59
CA ASN A 248 10.41 -16.00 6.13
C ASN A 248 11.93 -16.30 6.12
N HIS A 249 12.33 -17.42 6.71
CA HIS A 249 13.73 -17.81 6.83
C HIS A 249 14.44 -18.05 5.48
N PHE A 250 13.72 -18.37 4.41
CA PHE A 250 14.32 -18.50 3.06
C PHE A 250 14.67 -17.15 2.45
N SER A 251 13.97 -16.10 2.85
CA SER A 251 14.22 -14.71 2.43
C SER A 251 15.18 -13.97 3.35
N ALA A 252 15.57 -14.56 4.49
CA ALA A 252 16.48 -13.91 5.43
C ALA A 252 17.86 -13.73 4.79
N LEU A 253 18.48 -12.58 5.04
CA LEU A 253 19.88 -12.38 4.69
C LEU A 253 20.74 -13.28 5.58
N PRO A 254 21.86 -13.80 5.04
CA PRO A 254 22.83 -14.47 5.90
C PRO A 254 23.27 -13.49 6.99
N PRO A 255 23.46 -13.95 8.25
CA PRO A 255 23.96 -13.09 9.29
C PRO A 255 25.24 -12.44 8.77
N SER A 256 25.30 -11.10 8.81
CA SER A 256 26.48 -10.36 8.42
C SER A 256 27.64 -11.02 9.15
N GLN A 257 28.53 -11.68 8.39
CA GLN A 257 29.65 -12.39 8.98
C GLN A 257 30.41 -11.30 9.70
N SER A 258 30.28 -11.29 11.04
CA SER A 258 31.03 -10.41 11.89
C SER A 258 32.46 -10.65 11.47
N THR A 259 33.03 -9.68 10.78
CA THR A 259 34.45 -9.62 10.56
C THR A 259 35.00 -9.28 11.94
N SER A 260 35.00 -10.30 12.81
CA SER A 260 36.10 -10.57 13.70
C SER A 260 37.31 -10.81 12.78
N GLN A 261 37.71 -9.75 12.07
CA GLN A 261 39.10 -9.40 11.91
C GLN A 261 39.61 -9.48 13.34
N LYS A 262 40.12 -10.67 13.68
CA LYS A 262 41.15 -10.89 14.66
C LYS A 262 42.02 -9.67 14.51
N ARG A 263 41.84 -8.69 15.42
CA ARG A 263 42.59 -7.44 15.42
C ARG A 263 44.03 -7.90 15.47
N GLN A 264 44.66 -8.01 14.31
CA GLN A 264 46.09 -8.10 14.22
C GLN A 264 46.46 -6.74 14.77
N ARG A 265 46.82 -6.71 16.05
CA ARG A 265 47.33 -5.52 16.72
C ARG A 265 48.45 -5.04 15.81
N SER A 266 48.13 -4.09 14.94
CA SER A 266 49.13 -3.26 14.32
C SER A 266 49.90 -2.71 15.49
N ASN A 267 51.18 -3.06 15.52
CA ASN A 267 52.09 -2.73 16.59
C ASN A 267 52.24 -1.20 16.56
N THR A 268 51.31 -0.49 17.22
CA THR A 268 51.31 0.97 17.30
C THR A 268 52.39 1.41 18.27
N ASN A 269 53.65 1.22 17.89
CA ASN A 269 54.79 1.89 18.51
C ASN A 269 54.79 3.42 18.23
N HIS A 270 53.76 3.93 17.54
CA HIS A 270 53.58 5.36 17.26
C HIS A 270 52.35 5.99 17.94
N ALA A 271 51.62 5.26 18.80
CA ALA A 271 50.60 5.89 19.62
C ALA A 271 51.27 6.74 20.69
N CYS A 272 51.03 8.06 20.66
CA CYS A 272 51.52 8.97 21.67
C CYS A 272 51.00 8.54 23.06
N LYS A 273 51.92 8.11 23.94
CA LYS A 273 51.59 7.67 25.30
C LYS A 273 50.96 8.77 26.18
N ASN A 274 50.98 10.02 25.71
CA ASN A 274 50.59 11.21 26.46
C ASN A 274 49.33 11.90 25.92
N PHE A 275 48.49 11.21 25.14
CA PHE A 275 47.28 11.80 24.53
C PHE A 275 46.32 12.47 25.53
N ASN A 276 46.38 12.11 26.82
CA ASN A 276 45.63 12.75 27.91
C ASN A 276 46.49 13.34 29.04
N SER A 277 47.81 13.51 28.84
CA SER A 277 48.64 14.18 29.84
C SER A 277 48.59 15.70 29.63
N ALA A 278 48.66 16.48 30.71
CA ALA A 278 48.70 17.95 30.66
C ALA A 278 49.85 18.52 29.79
N LYS A 279 50.86 17.71 29.46
CA LYS A 279 52.01 18.09 28.63
C LYS A 279 51.79 17.91 27.12
N GLY A 280 50.70 17.26 26.69
CA GLY A 280 50.39 17.02 25.27
C GLY A 280 51.40 16.14 24.52
N CYS A 281 51.13 15.91 23.24
CA CYS A 281 52.01 15.17 22.32
C CYS A 281 52.87 16.14 21.50
N THR A 282 54.19 16.09 21.64
CA THR A 282 55.09 16.88 20.80
C THR A 282 55.34 16.16 19.47
N TYR A 283 54.79 16.70 18.39
CA TYR A 283 55.12 16.24 17.04
C TYR A 283 56.55 16.72 16.69
N ARG A 284 57.49 15.81 16.48
CA ARG A 284 58.78 16.16 15.85
C ARG A 284 58.56 16.29 14.35
N SER A 285 58.59 17.53 13.85
CA SER A 285 58.77 17.78 12.41
C SER A 285 60.18 17.34 12.04
N TYR A 286 60.28 16.35 11.15
CA TYR A 286 61.53 16.02 10.48
C TYR A 286 61.75 17.07 9.37
N LYS A 287 62.95 17.67 9.37
CA LYS A 287 63.48 18.49 8.27
C LYS A 287 64.00 17.59 7.15
#